data_AF-A0A535V5W9-F1
#
_entry.id   AF-A0A535V5W9-F1
#
_cell.length_a   1.000
_cell.length_b   1.000
_cell.length_c   1.000
_cell.angle_alpha   90.00
_cell.angle_beta   90.00
_cell.angle_gamma   90.00
#
_symmetry.space_group_name_H-M   'P 1'
#
loop_
_entity.id
_entity.type
_entity.pdbx_description
1 polymer ?
#
loop_
_entity_poly.entity_id
_entity_poly.type
_entity_poly.pdbx_seq_one_letter_code
_entity_poly.pdbx_strand_id
1 'polypeptide(L)'
;MIYYRVALRSGQTTTWRWKSSLLTSLHSVMGLLNMYRGMPREHIRVFLSSSVEQMDDMLSRANQGLLSTAVTVDQLWDKNCVSWIEVRRLEVELGAGGDHDQLYNWSLPSSGSQVLAWTKLLARRERGELEP
;
A
#
# COMPACT_ATOMS: atom_id res chain seq x y z
N MET A 1 -9.89 8.18 0.69
CA MET A 1 -9.51 6.74 0.61
C MET A 1 -9.21 6.38 -0.83
N ILE A 2 -8.03 5.79 -1.10
CA ILE A 2 -7.62 5.39 -2.45
C ILE A 2 -8.01 3.93 -2.68
N TYR A 3 -8.58 3.66 -3.86
CA TYR A 3 -8.92 2.31 -4.30
C TYR A 3 -7.97 1.86 -5.40
N TYR A 4 -7.62 0.58 -5.36
CA TYR A 4 -6.76 -0.08 -6.32
C TYR A 4 -7.48 -1.28 -6.94
N ARG A 5 -7.31 -1.49 -8.25
CA ARG A 5 -7.62 -2.76 -8.90
C ARG A 5 -6.53 -3.15 -9.87
N VAL A 6 -6.29 -4.45 -9.95
CA VAL A 6 -5.36 -5.03 -10.91
C VAL A 6 -6.17 -5.61 -12.07
N ALA A 7 -5.81 -5.18 -13.28
CA ALA A 7 -6.32 -5.75 -14.51
C ALA A 7 -5.22 -6.56 -15.19
N LEU A 8 -5.63 -7.67 -15.81
CA LEU A 8 -4.75 -8.47 -16.65
C LEU A 8 -5.24 -8.43 -18.10
N ARG A 9 -4.28 -8.48 -19.02
CA ARG A 9 -4.52 -8.67 -20.45
C ARG A 9 -4.00 -10.06 -20.84
N SER A 10 -4.84 -10.90 -21.42
CA SER A 10 -4.38 -12.20 -21.94
C SER A 10 -3.62 -12.00 -23.26
N GLY A 11 -2.59 -12.78 -23.55
CA GLY A 11 -1.82 -12.67 -24.80
C GLY A 11 -2.65 -12.88 -26.08
N GLN A 12 -3.82 -13.50 -25.96
CA GLN A 12 -4.76 -13.72 -27.08
C GLN A 12 -5.77 -12.57 -27.27
N THR A 13 -5.88 -11.65 -26.31
CA THR A 13 -6.92 -10.60 -26.32
C THR A 13 -6.30 -9.25 -26.03
N THR A 14 -6.59 -8.23 -26.85
CA THR A 14 -6.17 -6.85 -26.57
C THR A 14 -6.93 -6.19 -25.41
N THR A 15 -7.92 -6.89 -24.84
CA THR A 15 -8.80 -6.38 -23.79
C THR A 15 -8.27 -6.69 -22.38
N TRP A 16 -8.22 -5.65 -21.57
CA TRP A 16 -8.00 -5.67 -20.13
C TRP A 16 -9.25 -6.15 -19.40
N ARG A 17 -9.06 -7.03 -18.43
CA ARG A 17 -10.12 -7.54 -17.55
C ARG A 17 -9.69 -7.45 -16.09
N TRP A 18 -10.63 -7.08 -15.23
CA TRP A 18 -10.41 -7.11 -13.78
C TRP A 18 -10.11 -8.52 -13.30
N LYS A 19 -9.11 -8.63 -12.42
CA LYS A 19 -8.75 -9.88 -11.73
C LYS A 19 -8.76 -9.76 -10.23
N SER A 20 -8.63 -8.55 -9.69
CA SER A 20 -8.83 -8.30 -8.27
C SER A 20 -10.19 -7.67 -7.98
N SER A 21 -10.67 -7.91 -6.76
CA SER A 21 -11.66 -7.04 -6.11
C SER A 21 -11.06 -5.65 -5.85
N LEU A 22 -11.88 -4.71 -5.40
CA LEU A 22 -11.42 -3.41 -4.94
C LEU A 22 -10.48 -3.61 -3.75
N LEU A 23 -9.24 -3.17 -3.90
CA LEU A 23 -8.24 -3.19 -2.85
C LEU A 23 -8.14 -1.79 -2.27
N THR A 24 -8.15 -1.69 -0.95
CA THR A 24 -7.99 -0.43 -0.20
C THR A 24 -6.62 -0.33 0.45
N SER A 25 -5.80 -1.36 0.29
CA SER A 25 -4.45 -1.44 0.83
C SER A 25 -3.50 -1.80 -0.28
N LEU A 26 -2.45 -1.01 -0.39
CA LEU A 26 -1.35 -1.22 -1.31
C LEU A 26 -0.55 -2.49 -0.98
N HIS A 27 -0.53 -2.93 0.28
CA HIS A 27 0.06 -4.22 0.66
C HIS A 27 -0.64 -5.38 -0.07
N SER A 28 -1.97 -5.33 -0.16
CA SER A 28 -2.76 -6.34 -0.89
C SER A 28 -2.47 -6.31 -2.39
N VAL A 29 -2.22 -5.13 -2.97
CA VAL A 29 -1.81 -4.99 -4.38
C VAL A 29 -0.47 -5.67 -4.60
N MET A 30 0.52 -5.42 -3.72
CA MET A 30 1.84 -6.03 -3.83
C MET A 30 1.81 -7.55 -3.66
N GLY A 31 1.02 -8.07 -2.72
CA GLY A 31 0.79 -9.50 -2.58
C GLY A 31 0.21 -10.11 -3.85
N LEU A 32 -0.76 -9.45 -4.47
CA LEU A 32 -1.37 -9.89 -5.72
C LEU A 32 -0.40 -9.87 -6.90
N LEU A 33 0.39 -8.80 -7.04
CA LEU A 33 1.42 -8.71 -8.08
C LEU A 33 2.47 -9.80 -7.89
N ASN A 34 2.85 -10.12 -6.66
CA ASN A 34 3.80 -11.18 -6.39
C ASN A 34 3.29 -12.56 -6.87
N MET A 35 1.98 -12.81 -6.75
CA MET A 35 1.36 -14.03 -7.29
C MET A 35 1.41 -14.08 -8.83
N TYR A 36 1.40 -12.92 -9.49
CA TYR A 36 1.46 -12.80 -10.96
C TYR A 36 2.88 -12.58 -11.51
N ARG A 37 3.94 -12.81 -10.72
CA ARG A 37 5.34 -12.66 -11.18
C ARG A 37 5.71 -13.46 -12.42
N GLY A 38 5.01 -14.57 -12.68
CA GLY A 38 5.23 -15.40 -13.87
C GLY A 38 4.62 -14.84 -15.16
N MET A 39 3.84 -13.75 -15.10
CA MET A 39 3.28 -13.12 -16.29
C MET A 39 4.17 -12.00 -16.82
N PRO A 40 4.15 -11.75 -18.15
CA PRO A 40 4.83 -10.61 -18.74
C PRO A 40 4.28 -9.29 -18.17
N ARG A 41 5.17 -8.35 -17.87
CA ARG A 41 4.84 -7.08 -17.18
C ARG A 41 3.84 -6.22 -17.96
N GLU A 42 3.93 -6.29 -19.28
CA GLU A 42 3.01 -5.66 -20.25
C GLU A 42 1.57 -6.19 -20.21
N HIS A 43 1.34 -7.33 -19.56
CA HIS A 43 0.01 -7.93 -19.38
C HIS A 43 -0.63 -7.59 -18.04
N ILE A 44 0.03 -6.79 -17.21
CA ILE A 44 -0.46 -6.41 -15.88
C ILE A 44 -0.52 -4.88 -15.79
N ARG A 45 -1.66 -4.35 -15.32
CA ARG A 45 -1.82 -2.92 -15.02
C ARG A 45 -2.52 -2.74 -13.69
N VAL A 46 -2.05 -1.77 -12.91
CA VAL A 46 -2.67 -1.36 -11.65
C VAL A 46 -3.38 -0.04 -11.89
N PHE A 47 -4.67 -0.03 -11.61
CA PHE A 47 -5.51 1.16 -11.70
C PHE A 47 -5.72 1.71 -10.29
N LEU A 48 -5.60 3.02 -10.16
CA LEU A 48 -5.77 3.73 -8.90
C LEU A 48 -6.73 4.90 -9.08
N SER A 49 -7.66 5.04 -8.13
CA SER A 49 -8.68 6.09 -8.16
C SER A 49 -9.18 6.37 -6.74
N SER A 50 -9.56 7.61 -6.47
CA SER A 50 -10.31 7.98 -5.26
C SER A 50 -11.81 7.66 -5.38
N SER A 51 -12.30 7.31 -6.57
CA SER A 51 -13.69 6.91 -6.83
C SER A 51 -13.77 5.53 -7.49
N VAL A 52 -14.66 4.69 -6.95
CA VAL A 52 -14.96 3.36 -7.47
C VAL A 52 -15.62 3.44 -8.85
N GLU A 53 -16.49 4.42 -9.08
CA GLU A 53 -17.22 4.61 -10.35
C GLU A 53 -16.25 4.90 -11.49
N GLN A 54 -15.23 5.74 -11.22
CA GLN A 54 -14.20 6.06 -12.21
C GLN A 54 -13.34 4.85 -12.61
N MET A 55 -13.30 3.78 -11.81
CA MET A 55 -12.46 2.62 -12.13
C MET A 55 -12.91 1.92 -13.41
N ASP A 56 -14.22 1.69 -13.57
CA ASP A 56 -14.72 0.98 -14.75
C ASP A 56 -14.60 1.84 -16.02
N ASP A 57 -14.72 3.16 -15.89
CA ASP A 57 -14.41 4.11 -16.96
C ASP A 57 -12.92 4.07 -17.33
N MET A 58 -12.02 3.97 -16.34
CA MET A 58 -10.60 3.85 -16.60
C MET A 58 -10.24 2.56 -17.35
N LEU A 59 -10.94 1.45 -17.08
CA LEU A 59 -10.77 0.19 -17.80
C LEU A 59 -11.30 0.27 -19.22
N SER A 60 -12.49 0.86 -19.41
CA SER A 60 -13.09 1.01 -20.74
C SER A 60 -12.20 1.87 -21.64
N ARG A 61 -11.68 2.99 -21.13
CA ARG A 61 -10.68 3.83 -21.84
C ARG A 61 -9.40 3.07 -22.15
N ALA A 62 -8.88 2.28 -21.21
CA ALA A 62 -7.68 1.48 -21.43
C ALA A 62 -7.88 0.42 -22.52
N ASN A 63 -9.08 -0.14 -22.65
CA ASN A 63 -9.46 -1.06 -23.72
C ASN A 63 -9.59 -0.38 -25.09
N GLN A 64 -9.91 0.91 -25.11
CA GLN A 64 -9.93 1.75 -26.30
C GLN A 64 -8.53 2.26 -26.70
N GLY A 65 -7.48 1.89 -25.95
CA GLY A 65 -6.11 2.34 -26.20
C GLY A 65 -5.84 3.79 -25.75
N LEU A 66 -6.78 4.41 -25.03
CA LEU A 66 -6.63 5.77 -24.51
C LEU A 66 -5.73 5.77 -23.28
N LEU A 67 -5.03 6.88 -23.07
CA LEU A 67 -4.25 7.12 -21.86
C LEU A 67 -5.17 7.06 -20.65
N SER A 68 -4.87 6.16 -19.73
CA SER A 68 -5.55 6.03 -18.45
C SER A 68 -4.49 6.15 -17.36
N THR A 69 -4.86 6.64 -16.19
CA THR A 69 -4.00 6.70 -14.98
C THR A 69 -3.79 5.29 -14.43
N ALA A 70 -3.24 4.41 -15.25
CA ALA A 70 -2.89 3.04 -14.93
C ALA A 70 -1.37 3.01 -14.77
N VAL A 71 -0.93 2.59 -13.58
CA VAL A 71 0.48 2.42 -13.27
C VAL A 71 0.93 1.08 -13.83
N THR A 72 2.06 1.08 -14.54
CA THR A 72 2.67 -0.15 -15.05
C THR A 72 3.36 -0.89 -13.91
N VAL A 73 3.41 -2.21 -14.01
CA VAL A 73 4.06 -3.01 -12.96
C VAL A 73 5.57 -2.79 -12.96
N ASP A 74 6.17 -2.38 -14.07
CA ASP A 74 7.55 -1.90 -14.09
C ASP A 74 7.75 -0.71 -13.16
N GLN A 75 6.87 0.29 -13.19
CA GLN A 75 6.94 1.40 -12.25
C GLN A 75 6.76 0.94 -10.80
N LEU A 76 5.95 -0.10 -10.57
CA LEU A 76 5.67 -0.60 -9.22
C LEU A 76 6.74 -1.54 -8.64
N TRP A 77 7.44 -2.30 -9.49
CA TRP A 77 8.50 -3.23 -9.08
C TRP A 77 9.88 -2.60 -9.13
N ASP A 78 10.07 -1.55 -9.92
CA ASP A 78 11.33 -0.84 -9.97
C ASP A 78 11.46 0.03 -8.71
N LYS A 79 12.61 -0.07 -8.04
CA LYS A 79 12.84 0.49 -6.70
C LYS A 79 12.75 2.02 -6.61
N ASN A 80 12.60 2.71 -7.75
CA ASN A 80 12.77 4.16 -7.89
C ASN A 80 11.62 4.91 -8.58
N CYS A 81 10.52 4.28 -9.00
CA CYS A 81 9.46 4.97 -9.72
C CYS A 81 8.19 5.09 -8.88
N VAL A 82 7.87 6.35 -8.53
CA VAL A 82 7.01 6.76 -7.41
C VAL A 82 7.67 6.40 -6.10
N SER A 83 8.10 7.39 -5.31
CA SER A 83 8.56 7.13 -3.96
C SER A 83 7.43 6.38 -3.26
N TRP A 84 7.62 5.08 -3.06
CA TRP A 84 6.66 4.24 -2.36
C TRP A 84 6.32 4.83 -0.99
N ILE A 85 7.28 5.56 -0.42
CA ILE A 85 7.11 6.37 0.78
C ILE A 85 6.10 7.49 0.53
N GLU A 86 6.14 8.20 -0.60
CA GLU A 86 5.13 9.22 -0.95
C GLU A 86 3.74 8.63 -1.16
N VAL A 87 3.60 7.47 -1.83
CA VAL A 87 2.28 6.82 -1.97
C VAL A 87 1.76 6.38 -0.60
N ARG A 88 2.61 5.73 0.20
CA ARG A 88 2.24 5.28 1.54
C ARG A 88 1.94 6.45 2.48
N ARG A 89 2.68 7.56 2.35
CA ARG A 89 2.44 8.81 3.08
C ARG A 89 1.10 9.40 2.67
N LEU A 90 0.80 9.48 1.38
CA LEU A 90 -0.51 9.93 0.87
C LEU A 90 -1.65 9.02 1.31
N GLU A 91 -1.45 7.70 1.38
CA GLU A 91 -2.45 6.78 1.95
C GLU A 91 -2.73 7.02 3.43
N VAL A 92 -1.69 7.37 4.19
CA VAL A 92 -1.82 7.72 5.62
C VAL A 92 -2.48 9.10 5.78
N GLU A 93 -2.05 10.10 5.01
CA GLU A 93 -2.57 11.47 5.04
C GLU A 93 -4.03 11.56 4.54
N LEU A 94 -4.39 10.79 3.50
CA LEU A 94 -5.74 10.77 2.90
C LEU A 94 -6.62 9.61 3.43
N GLY A 95 -6.06 8.79 4.33
CA GLY A 95 -6.75 7.73 5.04
C GLY A 95 -7.69 8.30 6.11
N ALA A 96 -8.25 7.44 6.96
CA ALA A 96 -9.12 7.88 8.05
C ALA A 96 -8.39 8.73 9.14
N GLY A 97 -7.11 9.05 8.93
CA GLY A 97 -6.20 9.55 9.96
C GLY A 97 -5.90 8.44 10.96
N GLY A 98 -4.60 8.19 11.22
CA GLY A 98 -4.25 7.53 12.48
C GLY A 98 -4.57 8.47 13.64
N ASP A 99 -4.45 7.97 14.87
CA ASP A 99 -4.50 8.74 16.12
C ASP A 99 -3.38 9.80 16.27
N HIS A 100 -2.80 10.23 15.15
CA HIS A 100 -1.63 11.10 15.03
C HIS A 100 -1.83 12.50 15.61
N ASP A 101 -3.09 12.92 15.78
CA ASP A 101 -3.46 14.19 16.43
C ASP A 101 -3.90 14.01 17.90
N GLN A 102 -3.99 12.77 18.40
CA GLN A 102 -4.27 12.55 19.81
C GLN A 102 -2.98 12.74 20.60
N LEU A 103 -3.04 13.58 21.63
CA LEU A 103 -1.96 13.69 22.61
C LEU A 103 -1.64 12.27 23.10
N TYR A 104 -0.37 11.89 22.96
CA TYR A 104 0.12 10.62 23.47
C TYR A 104 -0.19 10.52 24.95
N ASN A 105 -1.24 9.77 25.29
CA ASN A 105 -1.61 9.54 26.68
C ASN A 105 -0.79 8.35 27.18
N TRP A 106 0.35 8.67 27.80
CA TRP A 106 1.17 7.67 28.44
C TRP A 106 0.34 6.95 29.52
N SER A 107 0.17 5.64 29.36
CA SER A 107 -0.44 4.77 30.35
C SER A 107 0.57 3.72 30.78
N LEU A 108 0.60 3.42 32.09
CA LEU A 108 1.40 2.31 32.59
C LEU A 108 0.96 1.00 31.91
N PRO A 109 1.90 0.11 31.54
CA PRO A 109 1.55 -1.19 31.02
C PRO A 109 0.61 -1.94 31.97
N SER A 110 -0.46 -2.52 31.45
CA SER A 110 -1.52 -3.15 32.24
C SER A 110 -1.10 -4.46 32.92
N SER A 111 0.07 -5.00 32.56
CA SER A 111 0.61 -6.24 33.13
C SER A 111 1.87 -6.01 33.97
N GLY A 112 1.95 -6.68 35.12
CA GLY A 112 3.10 -6.56 36.02
C GLY A 112 4.43 -6.98 35.39
N SER A 113 4.41 -7.93 34.43
CA SER A 113 5.60 -8.34 33.68
C SER A 113 6.15 -7.23 32.77
N GLN A 114 5.26 -6.46 32.14
CA GLN A 114 5.67 -5.29 31.33
C GLN A 114 6.17 -4.14 32.21
N VAL A 115 5.57 -3.91 33.38
CA VAL A 115 6.07 -2.93 34.36
C VAL A 115 7.48 -3.30 34.84
N LEU A 116 7.73 -4.59 35.09
CA LEU A 116 9.06 -5.08 35.49
C LEU A 116 10.09 -4.94 34.35
N ALA A 117 9.70 -5.24 33.11
CA ALA A 117 10.56 -5.05 31.95
C ALA A 117 10.91 -3.56 31.76
N TRP A 118 9.93 -2.67 31.94
CA TRP A 118 10.12 -1.23 31.83
C TRP A 118 11.02 -0.66 32.93
N THR A 119 10.81 -1.04 34.19
CA THR A 119 11.67 -0.62 35.31
C THR A 119 13.11 -1.10 35.14
N LYS A 120 13.31 -2.34 34.65
CA LYS A 120 14.64 -2.82 34.27
C LYS A 120 15.26 -1.97 33.16
N LEU A 121 14.50 -1.64 32.11
CA LEU A 121 14.99 -0.84 30.99
C LEU A 121 15.38 0.59 31.45
N LEU A 122 14.55 1.24 32.26
CA LEU A 122 14.85 2.54 32.87
C LEU A 122 16.14 2.48 33.69
N ALA A 123 16.30 1.47 34.54
CA ALA A 123 17.51 1.30 35.33
C ALA A 123 18.77 1.08 34.46
N ARG A 124 18.65 0.38 33.32
CA ARG A 124 19.75 0.21 32.35
C ARG A 124 20.11 1.51 31.65
N ARG A 125 19.11 2.33 31.30
CA ARG A 125 19.31 3.67 30.72
C ARG A 125 20.08 4.59 31.67
N GLU A 126 19.67 4.65 32.94
CA GLU A 126 20.34 5.46 33.96
C GLU A 126 21.79 5.02 34.21
N ARG A 127 22.08 3.73 34.01
CA ARG A 127 23.45 3.19 34.06
C ARG A 127 24.25 3.39 32.78
N GLY A 128 23.69 4.04 31.75
CA GLY A 128 24.36 4.26 30.47
C GLY A 128 24.58 2.99 29.65
N GLU A 129 23.87 1.91 29.94
CA GLU A 129 24.01 0.61 29.24
C GLU A 129 23.23 0.55 27.92
N LEU A 130 22.53 1.63 27.57
CA LEU A 130 21.79 1.78 26.32
C LEU A 130 22.52 2.83 25.47
N GLU A 131 23.40 2.36 24.58
CA GLU A 131 23.98 3.19 23.51
C GLU A 131 22.88 3.64 22.53
N PRO A 132 23.00 4.84 21.92
CA PRO A 132 22.07 5.36 20.92
C PRO A 132 22.09 4.62 19.59
#